data_AF-A0A9Q2KQL1-F1
#
_entry.id   AF-A0A9Q2KQL1-F1
#
_cell.length_a   1.000
_cell.length_b   1.000
_cell.length_c   1.000
_cell.angle_alpha   90.00
_cell.angle_beta   90.00
_cell.angle_gamma   90.00
#
_symmetry.space_group_name_H-M   'P 1'
#
loop_
_entity.id
_entity.type
_entity.pdbx_description
1 polymer ?
#
loop_
_entity_poly.entity_id
_entity_poly.type
_entity_poly.pdbx_seq_one_letter_code
_entity_poly.pdbx_strand_id
1 'polypeptide(L)'
;MHTFANLMYDVYESFGLFQKGARQADIRGSANFSGHQRFFDNNDDEELMQEKRYDEIIRHLDEEGVFSTEQRRKIFYKYEQLYNALMTRPVFTELSRKQIQIRYAQYILPRLIALDIYKTYNAENKNSFYHHIHIFLQKEYCPCWEEKKKGAFSAVRQYLKNSVRELEFSHTENLTPLFKVIENIRPGNTQKKGALDTSIIECLEAYSGIVDDKTLNSIRVNLDNIKKAHYSLTALLNTERKLPVINIISRYYRNYVDNGIKPGNISAMLCRLLYEPEPQDFIHHDTMINSIANYYHKRAIKPISLNINEECLQSISALKNIVFNFNNKTIISEAQLTDIAVKLKKDPHEQVIQPYFELWKLIDLISKGETEEAYEKVKIFSLDDLPVGYLASAFLVIHIALRIKFERKTVKKGVFSSSVTTILENQGIYTDYIPVSWAYIETQSDGSVMKSPLLSESILSDANNLTIMRSVRMYNNMVRRISDWNDLELEGIYPESVYGLLDKFDTILGKILNIIFVEKITSSHDLAFILKNKKVLARGELNDSLIGILINCPLLTCVRDLKSLIKYLRCPGEEIKNIILSVDKKTWNLTHGALKILEEERKIQAGKTQGGRK
;
A
#
# COMPACT_ATOMS: atom_id res chain seq x y z
N MET A 1 -0.79 -3.62 -11.05
CA MET A 1 -1.95 -2.97 -10.39
C MET A 1 -1.84 -3.26 -8.91
N HIS A 2 -1.99 -2.28 -8.02
CA HIS A 2 -1.73 -2.52 -6.59
C HIS A 2 -2.81 -3.42 -5.97
N THR A 3 -2.47 -4.62 -5.52
CA THR A 3 -3.45 -5.66 -5.16
C THR A 3 -4.36 -5.24 -4.01
N PHE A 4 -3.82 -4.62 -2.95
CA PHE A 4 -4.65 -4.13 -1.84
C PHE A 4 -5.56 -2.99 -2.27
N ALA A 5 -5.09 -2.08 -3.13
CA ALA A 5 -5.94 -0.99 -3.61
C ALA A 5 -7.08 -1.49 -4.51
N ASN A 6 -6.88 -2.60 -5.23
CA ASN A 6 -7.97 -3.27 -5.95
C ASN A 6 -9.03 -3.82 -5.02
N LEU A 7 -8.64 -4.37 -3.87
CA LEU A 7 -9.59 -4.76 -2.83
C LEU A 7 -10.36 -3.54 -2.32
N MET A 8 -9.69 -2.40 -2.12
CA MET A 8 -10.37 -1.17 -1.70
C MET A 8 -11.30 -0.61 -2.79
N TYR A 9 -10.97 -0.73 -4.08
CA TYR A 9 -11.89 -0.40 -5.16
C TYR A 9 -13.13 -1.29 -5.17
N ASP A 10 -12.94 -2.59 -4.91
CA ASP A 10 -14.04 -3.54 -4.79
C ASP A 10 -14.95 -3.22 -3.60
N VAL A 11 -14.38 -2.77 -2.47
CA VAL A 11 -15.13 -2.29 -1.31
C VAL A 11 -15.91 -1.02 -1.67
N TYR A 12 -15.25 -0.05 -2.29
CA TYR A 12 -15.85 1.21 -2.72
C TYR A 12 -17.00 1.00 -3.74
N GLU A 13 -16.82 0.06 -4.67
CA GLU A 13 -17.86 -0.39 -5.60
C GLU A 13 -19.02 -1.10 -4.88
N SER A 14 -18.72 -1.95 -3.88
CA SER A 14 -19.73 -2.69 -3.12
C SER A 14 -20.65 -1.76 -2.33
N PHE A 15 -20.15 -0.60 -1.89
CA PHE A 15 -20.93 0.48 -1.30
C PHE A 15 -21.64 1.38 -2.33
N GLY A 16 -21.42 1.16 -3.63
CA GLY A 16 -22.02 1.97 -4.70
C GLY A 16 -21.57 3.43 -4.67
N LEU A 17 -20.31 3.70 -4.30
CA LEU A 17 -19.79 5.06 -4.14
C LEU A 17 -19.25 5.67 -5.43
N PHE A 18 -19.04 4.87 -6.48
CA PHE A 18 -18.67 5.40 -7.79
C PHE A 18 -19.77 6.28 -8.39
N GLN A 19 -19.39 7.46 -8.87
CA GLN A 19 -20.30 8.35 -9.60
C GLN A 19 -20.82 7.70 -10.90
N LYS A 20 -22.07 8.01 -11.25
CA LYS A 20 -22.71 7.54 -12.48
C LYS A 20 -21.90 8.04 -13.70
N GLY A 21 -21.45 7.12 -14.55
CA GLY A 21 -20.62 7.44 -15.72
C GLY A 21 -19.11 7.48 -15.45
N ALA A 22 -18.66 7.16 -14.23
CA ALA A 22 -17.23 7.03 -13.95
C ALA A 22 -16.59 5.95 -14.82
N ARG A 23 -15.46 6.26 -15.45
CA ARG A 23 -14.66 5.30 -16.24
C ARG A 23 -13.88 4.37 -15.32
N GLN A 24 -14.60 3.48 -14.65
CA GLN A 24 -14.04 2.56 -13.65
C GLN A 24 -12.90 1.71 -14.20
N ALA A 25 -13.00 1.25 -15.45
CA ALA A 25 -11.95 0.51 -16.12
C ALA A 25 -10.67 1.34 -16.30
N ASP A 26 -10.80 2.62 -16.65
CA ASP A 26 -9.67 3.55 -16.81
C ASP A 26 -9.04 3.88 -15.45
N ILE A 27 -9.86 4.10 -14.41
CA ILE A 27 -9.40 4.35 -13.04
C ILE A 27 -8.60 3.15 -12.50
N ARG A 28 -9.10 1.92 -12.72
CA ARG A 28 -8.39 0.70 -12.29
C ARG A 28 -7.15 0.43 -13.15
N GLY A 29 -7.23 0.63 -14.46
CA GLY A 29 -6.17 0.33 -15.42
C GLY A 29 -4.97 1.28 -15.36
N SER A 30 -5.15 2.52 -14.89
CA SER A 30 -4.09 3.54 -14.81
C SER A 30 -3.47 3.70 -13.41
N ALA A 31 -3.98 2.99 -12.41
CA ALA A 31 -3.56 3.17 -11.03
C ALA A 31 -2.27 2.39 -10.70
N ASN A 32 -1.18 3.15 -10.54
CA ASN A 32 0.04 2.71 -9.86
C ASN A 32 -0.06 3.05 -8.37
N PHE A 33 0.89 2.59 -7.53
CA PHE A 33 0.87 2.83 -6.08
C PHE A 33 0.58 4.31 -5.72
N SER A 34 1.29 5.26 -6.34
CA SER A 34 1.04 6.69 -6.14
C SER A 34 -0.33 7.18 -6.63
N GLY A 35 -0.87 6.61 -7.72
CA GLY A 35 -2.20 6.90 -8.23
C GLY A 35 -3.30 6.36 -7.31
N HIS A 36 -3.09 5.17 -6.72
CA HIS A 36 -3.99 4.62 -5.71
C HIS A 36 -3.95 5.43 -4.42
N GLN A 37 -2.76 5.83 -3.97
CA GLN A 37 -2.62 6.75 -2.85
C GLN A 37 -3.37 8.04 -3.14
N ARG A 38 -3.16 8.70 -4.28
CA ARG A 38 -3.93 9.92 -4.64
C ARG A 38 -5.44 9.70 -4.77
N PHE A 39 -5.87 8.52 -5.20
CA PHE A 39 -7.29 8.23 -5.36
C PHE A 39 -7.99 8.06 -4.01
N PHE A 40 -7.35 7.34 -3.07
CA PHE A 40 -7.96 7.02 -1.77
C PHE A 40 -7.56 7.98 -0.65
N ASP A 41 -6.34 8.51 -0.73
CA ASP A 41 -5.68 9.40 0.23
C ASP A 41 -5.40 10.77 -0.41
N ASN A 42 -5.58 11.83 0.38
CA ASN A 42 -5.20 13.16 -0.06
C ASN A 42 -3.72 13.36 0.27
N ASN A 43 -2.91 13.71 -0.73
CA ASN A 43 -1.79 14.61 -0.45
C ASN A 43 -2.39 15.92 0.08
N ASP A 44 -1.75 16.53 1.07
CA ASP A 44 -2.14 17.83 1.65
C ASP A 44 -1.92 19.01 0.68
N ASP A 45 -2.25 18.85 -0.61
CA ASP A 45 -2.31 19.96 -1.57
C ASP A 45 -3.63 20.70 -1.33
N GLU A 46 -3.55 21.77 -0.54
CA GLU A 46 -4.68 22.62 -0.09
C GLU A 46 -5.51 23.25 -1.22
N GLU A 47 -5.08 23.18 -2.48
CA GLU A 47 -5.75 23.86 -3.61
C GLU A 47 -6.99 23.13 -4.16
N LEU A 48 -7.24 21.88 -3.79
CA LEU A 48 -8.44 21.13 -4.22
C LEU A 48 -9.07 20.44 -3.00
N MET A 49 -10.05 21.10 -2.38
CA MET A 49 -11.00 20.49 -1.44
C MET A 49 -11.86 19.42 -2.14
N GLN A 50 -11.25 18.31 -2.55
CA GLN A 50 -11.95 17.08 -2.92
C GLN A 50 -12.04 16.18 -1.68
N GLU A 51 -13.26 15.75 -1.35
CA GLU A 51 -13.52 14.83 -0.24
C GLU A 51 -12.64 13.58 -0.36
N LYS A 52 -11.94 13.22 0.74
CA LYS A 52 -11.09 12.03 0.81
C LYS A 52 -11.96 10.78 0.62
N ARG A 53 -11.64 9.92 -0.36
CA ARG A 53 -12.50 8.75 -0.68
C ARG A 53 -12.54 7.71 0.43
N TYR A 54 -11.47 7.57 1.24
CA TYR A 54 -11.56 6.79 2.48
C TYR A 54 -12.61 7.33 3.44
N ASP A 55 -12.80 8.65 3.52
CA ASP A 55 -13.78 9.26 4.41
C ASP A 55 -15.21 8.99 3.95
N GLU A 56 -15.44 8.82 2.65
CA GLU A 56 -16.75 8.35 2.14
C GLU A 56 -17.06 6.92 2.62
N ILE A 57 -16.08 6.03 2.61
CA ILE A 57 -16.23 4.67 3.16
C ILE A 57 -16.48 4.76 4.67
N ILE A 58 -15.73 5.60 5.38
CA ILE A 58 -15.85 5.78 6.84
C ILE A 58 -17.23 6.31 7.21
N ARG A 59 -17.71 7.37 6.54
CA ARG A 59 -19.05 7.93 6.77
C ARG A 59 -20.16 6.91 6.55
N HIS A 60 -19.96 5.94 5.65
CA HIS A 60 -20.92 4.85 5.45
C HIS A 60 -20.83 3.75 6.51
N LEU A 61 -19.62 3.41 6.98
CA LEU A 61 -19.40 2.31 7.93
C LEU A 61 -19.60 2.71 9.40
N ASP A 62 -19.22 3.93 9.74
CA ASP A 62 -19.09 4.46 11.10
C ASP A 62 -19.62 5.90 11.13
N GLU A 63 -20.87 6.08 10.71
CA GLU A 63 -21.56 7.38 10.68
C GLU A 63 -21.55 8.08 12.04
N GLU A 64 -21.50 7.30 13.11
CA GLU A 64 -21.54 7.76 14.49
C GLU A 64 -20.17 8.22 15.01
N GLY A 65 -19.10 7.92 14.29
CA GLY A 65 -17.75 8.22 14.73
C GLY A 65 -17.36 7.49 16.00
N VAL A 66 -17.77 6.21 16.16
CA VAL A 66 -17.30 5.34 17.25
C VAL A 66 -15.77 5.34 17.29
N PHE A 67 -15.17 5.35 16.10
CA PHE A 67 -13.77 5.70 15.91
C PHE A 67 -13.67 7.01 15.13
N SER A 68 -12.68 7.83 15.47
CA SER A 68 -12.37 9.02 14.68
C SER A 68 -11.96 8.65 13.25
N THR A 69 -12.18 9.56 12.30
CA THR A 69 -11.77 9.38 10.91
C THR A 69 -10.28 9.01 10.79
N GLU A 70 -9.42 9.60 11.63
CA GLU A 70 -8.00 9.28 11.66
C GLU A 70 -7.74 7.84 12.16
N GLN A 71 -8.42 7.39 13.22
CA GLN A 71 -8.33 6.02 13.71
C GLN A 71 -8.76 5.02 12.62
N ARG A 72 -9.83 5.32 11.88
CA ARG A 72 -10.30 4.50 10.76
C ARG A 72 -9.32 4.42 9.60
N ARG A 73 -8.70 5.53 9.20
CA ARG A 73 -7.64 5.50 8.18
C ARG A 73 -6.44 4.66 8.63
N LYS A 74 -6.04 4.76 9.90
CA LYS A 74 -4.99 3.89 10.47
C LYS A 74 -5.38 2.41 10.41
N ILE A 75 -6.66 2.06 10.60
CA ILE A 75 -7.15 0.68 10.44
C ILE A 75 -6.97 0.19 9.00
N PHE A 76 -7.34 0.98 7.98
CA PHE A 76 -7.13 0.59 6.58
C PHE A 76 -5.66 0.36 6.25
N TYR A 77 -4.78 1.23 6.74
CA TYR A 77 -3.34 1.05 6.59
C TYR A 77 -2.84 -0.26 7.25
N LYS A 78 -3.34 -0.59 8.44
CA LYS A 78 -3.01 -1.86 9.12
C LYS A 78 -3.51 -3.09 8.35
N TYR A 79 -4.63 -3.00 7.63
CA TYR A 79 -5.07 -4.07 6.72
C TYR A 79 -4.09 -4.30 5.58
N GLU A 80 -3.57 -3.22 4.98
CA GLU A 80 -2.55 -3.30 3.93
C GLU A 80 -1.27 -3.96 4.45
N GLN A 81 -0.79 -3.55 5.62
CA GLN A 81 0.41 -4.13 6.23
C GLN A 81 0.22 -5.63 6.52
N LEU A 82 -0.96 -6.03 7.00
CA LEU A 82 -1.28 -7.43 7.25
C LEU A 82 -1.35 -8.24 5.96
N TYR A 83 -1.95 -7.68 4.90
CA TYR A 83 -1.95 -8.29 3.56
C TYR A 83 -0.52 -8.50 3.05
N ASN A 84 0.33 -7.48 3.12
CA ASN A 84 1.74 -7.57 2.70
C ASN A 84 2.49 -8.62 3.53
N ALA A 85 2.29 -8.68 4.85
CA ALA A 85 2.93 -9.68 5.71
C ALA A 85 2.52 -11.14 5.39
N LEU A 86 1.32 -11.35 4.85
CA LEU A 86 0.85 -12.67 4.39
C LEU A 86 1.45 -13.04 3.03
N MET A 87 1.47 -12.10 2.09
CA MET A 87 1.85 -12.34 0.69
C MET A 87 3.37 -12.34 0.45
N THR A 88 4.16 -11.78 1.37
CA THR A 88 5.63 -11.75 1.28
C THR A 88 6.30 -13.06 1.69
N ARG A 89 5.53 -14.00 2.25
CA ARG A 89 6.02 -15.32 2.69
C ARG A 89 6.07 -16.28 1.50
N PRO A 90 7.22 -16.94 1.25
CA PRO A 90 7.29 -18.04 0.30
C PRO A 90 6.21 -19.09 0.56
N VAL A 91 5.50 -19.50 -0.49
CA VAL A 91 4.53 -20.59 -0.43
C VAL A 91 4.89 -21.64 -1.47
N PHE A 92 5.19 -22.85 -1.00
CA PHE A 92 5.59 -23.97 -1.85
C PHE A 92 4.37 -24.85 -2.16
N THR A 93 3.76 -24.64 -3.33
CA THR A 93 2.50 -25.28 -3.73
C THR A 93 2.32 -25.17 -5.24
N GLU A 94 1.51 -26.05 -5.82
CA GLU A 94 1.11 -25.99 -7.24
C GLU A 94 -0.05 -24.98 -7.48
N LEU A 95 -0.64 -24.44 -6.41
CA LEU A 95 -1.72 -23.45 -6.53
C LEU A 95 -1.19 -22.11 -7.04
N SER A 96 -1.96 -21.48 -7.92
CA SER A 96 -1.71 -20.12 -8.40
C SER A 96 -1.74 -19.09 -7.28
N ARG A 97 -1.06 -17.96 -7.49
CA ARG A 97 -1.10 -16.77 -6.61
C ARG A 97 -2.53 -16.34 -6.25
N LYS A 98 -3.43 -16.33 -7.23
CA LYS A 98 -4.85 -15.97 -7.03
C LYS A 98 -5.58 -16.95 -6.12
N GLN A 99 -5.34 -18.26 -6.27
CA GLN A 99 -5.91 -19.28 -5.38
C GLN A 99 -5.41 -19.12 -3.95
N ILE A 100 -4.11 -18.79 -3.76
CA ILE A 100 -3.55 -18.51 -2.43
C ILE A 100 -4.15 -17.25 -1.80
N GLN A 101 -4.36 -16.18 -2.57
CA GLN A 101 -5.04 -14.97 -2.09
C GLN A 101 -6.46 -15.28 -1.61
N ILE A 102 -7.25 -15.99 -2.41
CA ILE A 102 -8.62 -16.41 -2.06
C ILE A 102 -8.58 -17.25 -0.78
N ARG A 103 -7.61 -18.17 -0.67
CA ARG A 103 -7.49 -19.04 0.49
C ARG A 103 -7.16 -18.26 1.76
N TYR A 104 -6.21 -17.32 1.74
CA TYR A 104 -5.99 -16.44 2.89
C TYR A 104 -7.26 -15.65 3.24
N ALA A 105 -7.93 -15.07 2.24
CA ALA A 105 -9.16 -14.31 2.42
C ALA A 105 -10.25 -15.12 3.15
N GLN A 106 -10.45 -16.39 2.78
CA GLN A 106 -11.43 -17.29 3.43
C GLN A 106 -11.18 -17.49 4.92
N TYR A 107 -9.93 -17.42 5.37
CA TYR A 107 -9.58 -17.65 6.78
C TYR A 107 -9.56 -16.36 7.59
N ILE A 108 -9.13 -15.24 7.00
CA ILE A 108 -8.89 -13.99 7.73
C ILE A 108 -10.07 -13.02 7.69
N LEU A 109 -10.66 -12.79 6.52
CA LEU A 109 -11.72 -11.80 6.33
C LEU A 109 -12.94 -12.05 7.22
N PRO A 110 -13.41 -13.29 7.43
CA PRO A 110 -14.61 -13.50 8.24
C PRO A 110 -14.43 -13.01 9.67
N ARG A 111 -13.21 -13.17 10.21
CA ARG A 111 -12.87 -12.75 11.57
C ARG A 111 -12.68 -11.25 11.66
N LEU A 112 -12.07 -10.63 10.64
CA LEU A 112 -11.93 -9.17 10.54
C LEU A 112 -13.30 -8.48 10.43
N ILE A 113 -14.17 -8.96 9.53
CA ILE A 113 -15.52 -8.41 9.34
C ILE A 113 -16.33 -8.56 10.63
N ALA A 114 -16.33 -9.73 11.26
CA ALA A 114 -17.03 -9.92 12.53
C ALA A 114 -16.51 -9.01 13.65
N LEU A 115 -15.19 -8.80 13.73
CA LEU A 115 -14.59 -7.86 14.70
C LEU A 115 -14.99 -6.42 14.40
N ASP A 116 -14.95 -6.00 13.14
CA ASP A 116 -15.32 -4.64 12.76
C ASP A 116 -16.78 -4.34 13.09
N ILE A 117 -17.70 -5.25 12.76
CA ILE A 117 -19.12 -5.11 13.15
C ILE A 117 -19.23 -5.03 14.67
N TYR A 118 -18.54 -5.91 15.42
CA TYR A 118 -18.64 -5.95 16.88
C TYR A 118 -18.10 -4.69 17.56
N LYS A 119 -17.02 -4.10 17.04
CA LYS A 119 -16.39 -2.90 17.60
C LYS A 119 -17.04 -1.60 17.15
N THR A 120 -17.72 -1.60 16.01
CA THR A 120 -18.33 -0.39 15.43
C THR A 120 -19.81 -0.26 15.75
N TYR A 121 -20.51 -1.38 15.90
CA TYR A 121 -21.95 -1.35 16.07
C TYR A 121 -22.35 -0.71 17.42
N ASN A 122 -23.20 0.31 17.35
CA ASN A 122 -23.86 0.91 18.49
C ASN A 122 -25.35 0.54 18.49
N ALA A 123 -25.84 0.04 19.61
CA ALA A 123 -27.23 -0.36 19.76
C ALA A 123 -28.22 0.82 19.77
N GLU A 124 -27.76 2.03 20.07
CA GLU A 124 -28.60 3.23 20.16
C GLU A 124 -29.03 3.75 18.77
N ASN A 125 -28.23 3.49 17.73
CA ASN A 125 -28.50 3.98 16.38
C ASN A 125 -29.02 2.87 15.45
N LYS A 126 -30.33 2.82 15.30
CA LYS A 126 -30.99 1.89 14.37
C LYS A 126 -30.78 2.23 12.89
N ASN A 127 -30.29 3.43 12.58
CA ASN A 127 -29.98 3.85 11.21
C ASN A 127 -28.57 3.44 10.75
N SER A 128 -27.72 2.96 11.67
CA SER A 128 -26.36 2.52 11.38
C SER A 128 -26.34 1.44 10.29
N PHE A 129 -25.36 1.50 9.40
CA PHE A 129 -25.13 0.48 8.37
C PHE A 129 -25.08 -0.93 8.97
N TYR A 130 -24.47 -1.08 10.15
CA TYR A 130 -24.31 -2.37 10.81
C TYR A 130 -25.56 -2.86 11.55
N HIS A 131 -26.59 -2.03 11.75
CA HIS A 131 -27.76 -2.40 12.56
C HIS A 131 -28.47 -3.67 12.05
N HIS A 132 -28.86 -3.68 10.77
CA HIS A 132 -29.54 -4.84 10.19
C HIS A 132 -28.61 -6.05 10.03
N ILE A 133 -27.31 -5.83 9.85
CA ILE A 133 -26.31 -6.92 9.80
C ILE A 133 -26.17 -7.57 11.18
N HIS A 134 -26.05 -6.78 12.25
CA HIS A 134 -25.99 -7.23 13.63
C HIS A 134 -27.18 -8.15 13.96
N ILE A 135 -28.41 -7.69 13.67
CA ILE A 135 -29.61 -8.48 13.94
C ILE A 135 -29.61 -9.75 13.09
N PHE A 136 -29.36 -9.63 11.78
CA PHE A 136 -29.38 -10.77 10.85
C PHE A 136 -28.42 -11.89 11.27
N LEU A 137 -27.18 -11.55 11.64
CA LEU A 137 -26.17 -12.55 12.00
C LEU A 137 -26.54 -13.38 13.23
N GLN A 138 -27.41 -12.86 14.10
CA GLN A 138 -27.90 -13.54 15.31
C GLN A 138 -29.18 -14.36 15.07
N LYS A 139 -29.89 -14.16 13.96
CA LYS A 139 -31.12 -14.90 13.69
C LYS A 139 -30.83 -16.38 13.44
N GLU A 140 -31.68 -17.25 13.98
CA GLU A 140 -31.52 -18.70 13.86
C GLU A 140 -31.46 -19.18 12.40
N TYR A 141 -32.19 -18.55 11.48
CA TYR A 141 -32.18 -18.93 10.06
C TYR A 141 -30.97 -18.39 9.28
N CYS A 142 -30.12 -17.56 9.90
CA CYS A 142 -28.84 -17.17 9.32
C CYS A 142 -27.86 -18.35 9.38
N PRO A 143 -27.19 -18.73 8.28
CA PRO A 143 -26.27 -19.85 8.25
C PRO A 143 -25.19 -19.73 9.33
N CYS A 144 -24.91 -20.83 10.03
CA CYS A 144 -23.81 -20.97 10.99
C CYS A 144 -23.21 -22.37 10.84
N TRP A 145 -21.91 -22.54 11.13
CA TRP A 145 -21.07 -23.72 10.85
C TRP A 145 -21.71 -25.11 11.05
N GLU A 146 -22.64 -25.25 11.99
CA GLU A 146 -23.14 -26.53 12.49
C GLU A 146 -24.52 -26.93 11.92
N GLU A 147 -25.17 -26.04 11.16
CA GLU A 147 -26.53 -26.28 10.67
C GLU A 147 -26.57 -26.23 9.14
N LYS A 148 -27.04 -27.32 8.51
CA LYS A 148 -27.42 -27.36 7.08
C LYS A 148 -28.67 -26.50 6.83
N LYS A 149 -28.65 -25.24 7.25
CA LYS A 149 -29.74 -24.28 7.01
C LYS A 149 -29.66 -23.73 5.59
N LYS A 150 -30.79 -23.19 5.12
CA LYS A 150 -30.95 -22.61 3.79
C LYS A 150 -29.83 -21.58 3.51
N GLY A 151 -29.35 -21.49 2.27
CA GLY A 151 -28.22 -20.60 1.91
C GLY A 151 -28.44 -19.12 2.28
N ALA A 152 -27.35 -18.36 2.39
CA ALA A 152 -27.36 -16.97 2.88
C ALA A 152 -28.38 -16.07 2.15
N PHE A 153 -28.55 -16.24 0.82
CA PHE A 153 -29.52 -15.49 0.03
C PHE A 153 -30.97 -15.71 0.48
N SER A 154 -31.36 -16.96 0.74
CA SER A 154 -32.71 -17.26 1.25
C SER A 154 -32.90 -16.75 2.67
N ALA A 155 -31.87 -16.78 3.51
CA ALA A 155 -31.91 -16.23 4.85
C ALA A 155 -32.13 -14.71 4.83
N VAL A 156 -31.47 -13.99 3.92
CA VAL A 156 -31.69 -12.54 3.73
C VAL A 156 -33.10 -12.25 3.21
N ARG A 157 -33.63 -13.03 2.26
CA ARG A 157 -35.03 -12.88 1.82
C ARG A 157 -36.01 -13.06 2.98
N GLN A 158 -35.78 -14.07 3.81
CA GLN A 158 -36.58 -14.30 5.00
C GLN A 158 -36.47 -13.15 6.00
N TYR A 159 -35.27 -12.62 6.24
CA TYR A 159 -35.07 -11.45 7.08
C TYR A 159 -35.89 -10.25 6.59
N LEU A 160 -35.75 -9.87 5.33
CA LEU A 160 -36.44 -8.71 4.77
C LEU A 160 -37.96 -8.87 4.78
N LYS A 161 -38.48 -10.06 4.48
CA LYS A 161 -39.92 -10.35 4.59
C LYS A 161 -40.43 -10.25 6.02
N ASN A 162 -39.65 -10.74 6.99
CA ASN A 162 -40.01 -10.61 8.40
C ASN A 162 -39.97 -9.15 8.85
N SER A 163 -38.96 -8.38 8.44
CA SER A 163 -38.92 -6.94 8.71
C SER A 163 -40.12 -6.19 8.14
N VAL A 164 -40.60 -6.55 6.95
CA VAL A 164 -41.84 -5.97 6.39
C VAL A 164 -43.06 -6.34 7.23
N ARG A 165 -43.15 -7.58 7.74
CA ARG A 165 -44.28 -8.04 8.57
C ARG A 165 -44.29 -7.46 9.98
N GLU A 166 -43.11 -7.20 10.53
CA GLU A 166 -42.94 -6.58 11.86
C GLU A 166 -43.28 -5.08 11.82
N LEU A 167 -43.25 -4.46 10.64
CA LEU A 167 -43.68 -3.08 10.42
C LEU A 167 -45.18 -3.07 10.08
N GLU A 168 -45.98 -2.32 10.85
CA GLU A 168 -47.43 -2.24 10.65
C GLU A 168 -47.78 -1.44 9.38
N PHE A 169 -47.98 -2.15 8.26
CA PHE A 169 -48.49 -1.56 7.02
C PHE A 169 -50.00 -1.83 6.86
N SER A 170 -50.78 -0.78 6.59
CA SER A 170 -52.13 -0.93 6.03
C SER A 170 -52.05 -1.35 4.56
N HIS A 171 -53.09 -1.97 3.99
CA HIS A 171 -53.17 -2.30 2.55
C HIS A 171 -51.92 -3.01 1.99
N THR A 172 -51.57 -4.17 2.55
CA THR A 172 -50.35 -4.93 2.20
C THR A 172 -50.20 -5.28 0.72
N GLU A 173 -51.30 -5.29 -0.04
CA GLU A 173 -51.34 -5.43 -1.49
C GLU A 173 -50.49 -4.37 -2.22
N ASN A 174 -50.38 -3.16 -1.66
CA ASN A 174 -49.60 -2.06 -2.22
C ASN A 174 -48.08 -2.27 -2.09
N LEU A 175 -47.64 -3.25 -1.30
CA LEU A 175 -46.23 -3.64 -1.15
C LEU A 175 -45.77 -4.66 -2.21
N THR A 176 -46.64 -5.03 -3.16
CA THR A 176 -46.29 -5.99 -4.23
C THR A 176 -45.01 -5.62 -4.99
N PRO A 177 -44.76 -4.35 -5.38
CA PRO A 177 -43.51 -3.95 -6.03
C PRO A 177 -42.27 -4.26 -5.18
N LEU A 178 -42.33 -3.97 -3.88
CA LEU A 178 -41.26 -4.24 -2.92
C LEU A 178 -40.94 -5.74 -2.83
N PHE A 179 -41.97 -6.59 -2.66
CA PHE A 179 -41.78 -8.03 -2.56
C PHE A 179 -41.16 -8.64 -3.81
N LYS A 180 -41.49 -8.14 -5.01
CA LYS A 180 -40.87 -8.59 -6.26
C LYS A 180 -39.35 -8.40 -6.24
N VAL A 181 -38.85 -7.28 -5.73
CA VAL A 181 -37.39 -7.05 -5.63
C VAL A 181 -36.75 -7.98 -4.60
N ILE A 182 -37.39 -8.16 -3.43
CA ILE A 182 -36.90 -9.07 -2.39
C ILE A 182 -36.81 -10.52 -2.90
N GLU A 183 -37.82 -11.01 -3.63
CA GLU A 183 -37.80 -12.37 -4.19
C GLU A 183 -36.70 -12.58 -5.23
N ASN A 184 -36.30 -11.51 -5.93
CA ASN A 184 -35.24 -11.54 -6.94
C ASN A 184 -33.80 -11.56 -6.36
N ILE A 185 -33.63 -11.56 -5.03
CA ILE A 185 -32.33 -11.74 -4.38
C ILE A 185 -31.86 -13.20 -4.57
N ARG A 186 -30.87 -13.42 -5.45
CA ARG A 186 -30.34 -14.76 -5.78
C ARG A 186 -28.83 -14.73 -6.08
N PRO A 187 -28.11 -15.87 -6.01
CA PRO A 187 -26.66 -15.92 -6.20
C PRO A 187 -26.16 -15.26 -7.50
N GLY A 188 -26.89 -15.44 -8.61
CA GLY A 188 -26.49 -14.92 -9.93
C GLY A 188 -26.83 -13.45 -10.23
N ASN A 189 -27.55 -12.75 -9.34
CA ASN A 189 -27.94 -11.35 -9.59
C ASN A 189 -27.19 -10.42 -8.62
N THR A 190 -26.29 -9.57 -9.12
CA THR A 190 -25.67 -8.51 -8.30
C THR A 190 -26.71 -7.45 -7.96
N GLN A 191 -26.90 -7.20 -6.67
CA GLN A 191 -27.85 -6.20 -6.19
C GLN A 191 -27.12 -4.87 -5.98
N LYS A 192 -27.67 -3.80 -6.55
CA LYS A 192 -27.05 -2.46 -6.52
C LYS A 192 -27.64 -1.61 -5.39
N LYS A 193 -26.86 -0.64 -4.92
CA LYS A 193 -27.39 0.46 -4.10
C LYS A 193 -28.54 1.13 -4.86
N GLY A 194 -29.67 1.36 -4.18
CA GLY A 194 -30.87 1.95 -4.78
C GLY A 194 -31.77 0.97 -5.54
N ALA A 195 -31.54 -0.36 -5.48
CA ALA A 195 -32.40 -1.34 -6.15
C ALA A 195 -33.88 -1.29 -5.71
N LEU A 196 -34.17 -0.71 -4.54
CA LEU A 196 -35.53 -0.52 -4.04
C LEU A 196 -36.11 0.88 -4.34
N ASP A 197 -35.34 1.82 -4.92
CA ASP A 197 -35.77 3.22 -5.04
C ASP A 197 -37.05 3.35 -5.87
N THR A 198 -37.07 2.74 -7.04
CA THR A 198 -38.26 2.73 -7.93
C THR A 198 -39.44 2.03 -7.26
N SER A 199 -39.23 0.85 -6.67
CA SER A 199 -40.31 0.10 -6.02
C SER A 199 -40.90 0.82 -4.80
N ILE A 200 -40.09 1.60 -4.07
CA ILE A 200 -40.56 2.42 -2.96
C ILE A 200 -41.42 3.58 -3.48
N ILE A 201 -41.02 4.24 -4.57
CA ILE A 201 -41.83 5.29 -5.22
C ILE A 201 -43.18 4.71 -5.65
N GLU A 202 -43.19 3.56 -6.34
CA GLU A 202 -44.42 2.88 -6.76
C GLU A 202 -45.33 2.51 -5.57
N CYS A 203 -44.75 2.04 -4.45
CA CYS A 203 -45.52 1.78 -3.23
C CYS A 203 -46.15 3.08 -2.69
N LEU A 204 -45.37 4.16 -2.59
CA LEU A 204 -45.84 5.44 -2.06
C LEU A 204 -46.95 6.07 -2.92
N GLU A 205 -46.83 5.97 -4.24
CA GLU A 205 -47.87 6.41 -5.18
C GLU A 205 -49.17 5.63 -4.95
N ALA A 206 -49.09 4.31 -4.79
CA ALA A 206 -50.25 3.47 -4.50
C ALA A 206 -50.96 3.84 -3.18
N TYR A 207 -50.22 4.34 -2.19
CA TYR A 207 -50.81 4.81 -0.91
C TYR A 207 -51.37 6.24 -0.97
N SER A 208 -50.83 7.13 -1.81
CA SER A 208 -51.13 8.57 -1.81
C SER A 208 -52.60 8.95 -2.09
N GLY A 209 -53.41 8.02 -2.58
CA GLY A 209 -54.86 8.21 -2.78
C GLY A 209 -55.76 7.44 -1.80
N ILE A 210 -55.17 6.71 -0.84
CA ILE A 210 -55.89 5.76 0.03
C ILE A 210 -55.80 6.16 1.50
N VAL A 211 -54.69 6.76 1.92
CA VAL A 211 -54.43 7.10 3.33
C VAL A 211 -54.21 8.60 3.52
N ASP A 212 -54.34 9.09 4.75
CA ASP A 212 -54.03 10.48 5.09
C ASP A 212 -52.51 10.76 5.09
N ASP A 213 -52.13 12.03 5.03
CA ASP A 213 -50.72 12.45 4.97
C ASP A 213 -49.89 11.96 6.16
N LYS A 214 -50.51 11.85 7.34
CA LYS A 214 -49.84 11.37 8.55
C LYS A 214 -49.46 9.89 8.42
N THR A 215 -50.38 9.07 7.95
CA THR A 215 -50.18 7.64 7.71
C THR A 215 -49.20 7.44 6.54
N LEU A 216 -49.31 8.24 5.48
CA LEU A 216 -48.38 8.20 4.34
C LEU A 216 -46.94 8.50 4.78
N ASN A 217 -46.73 9.46 5.68
CA ASN A 217 -45.42 9.75 6.25
C ASN A 217 -44.89 8.58 7.11
N SER A 218 -45.75 7.92 7.90
CA SER A 218 -45.37 6.73 8.67
C SER A 218 -44.93 5.58 7.74
N ILE A 219 -45.69 5.33 6.67
CA ILE A 219 -45.36 4.33 5.65
C ILE A 219 -44.02 4.66 4.98
N ARG A 220 -43.77 5.93 4.66
CA ARG A 220 -42.48 6.38 4.09
C ARG A 220 -41.31 6.06 5.01
N VAL A 221 -41.44 6.32 6.31
CA VAL A 221 -40.40 5.99 7.31
C VAL A 221 -40.17 4.48 7.38
N ASN A 222 -41.25 3.68 7.38
CA ASN A 222 -41.14 2.22 7.40
C ASN A 222 -40.47 1.66 6.13
N LEU A 223 -40.81 2.19 4.94
CA LEU A 223 -40.18 1.84 3.68
C LEU A 223 -38.70 2.23 3.64
N ASP A 224 -38.33 3.38 4.21
CA ASP A 224 -36.93 3.80 4.33
C ASP A 224 -36.13 2.85 5.25
N ASN A 225 -36.73 2.36 6.35
CA ASN A 225 -36.10 1.34 7.20
C ASN A 225 -35.86 0.03 6.43
N ILE A 226 -36.82 -0.42 5.61
CA ILE A 226 -36.62 -1.61 4.75
C ILE A 226 -35.53 -1.36 3.70
N LYS A 227 -35.47 -0.15 3.14
CA LYS A 227 -34.42 0.26 2.20
C LYS A 227 -33.03 0.15 2.82
N LYS A 228 -32.86 0.63 4.06
CA LYS A 228 -31.63 0.52 4.84
C LYS A 228 -31.27 -0.95 5.08
N ALA A 229 -32.22 -1.76 5.55
CA ALA A 229 -32.03 -3.19 5.76
C ALA A 229 -31.57 -3.92 4.50
N HIS A 230 -32.24 -3.66 3.37
CA HIS A 230 -31.92 -4.23 2.08
C HIS A 230 -30.51 -3.83 1.63
N TYR A 231 -30.13 -2.56 1.78
CA TYR A 231 -28.81 -2.06 1.40
C TYR A 231 -27.69 -2.75 2.20
N SER A 232 -27.78 -2.76 3.54
CA SER A 232 -26.77 -3.36 4.41
C SER A 232 -26.58 -4.86 4.13
N LEU A 233 -27.68 -5.60 3.97
CA LEU A 233 -27.62 -7.03 3.69
C LEU A 233 -27.18 -7.33 2.26
N THR A 234 -27.47 -6.44 1.30
CA THR A 234 -26.96 -6.55 -0.06
C THR A 234 -25.45 -6.41 -0.11
N ALA A 235 -24.86 -5.46 0.62
CA ALA A 235 -23.41 -5.33 0.73
C ALA A 235 -22.77 -6.61 1.28
N LEU A 236 -23.38 -7.22 2.31
CA LEU A 236 -22.94 -8.51 2.86
C LEU A 236 -23.06 -9.65 1.82
N LEU A 237 -24.15 -9.72 1.06
CA LEU A 237 -24.32 -10.71 -0.02
C LEU A 237 -23.38 -10.50 -1.21
N ASN A 238 -22.97 -9.26 -1.51
CA ASN A 238 -21.96 -8.98 -2.52
C ASN A 238 -20.61 -9.62 -2.12
N THR A 239 -20.26 -9.58 -0.84
CA THR A 239 -19.12 -10.33 -0.30
C THR A 239 -19.32 -11.84 -0.45
N GLU A 240 -20.49 -12.38 -0.06
CA GLU A 240 -20.80 -13.82 -0.17
C GLU A 240 -20.65 -14.38 -1.59
N ARG A 241 -21.00 -13.59 -2.63
CA ARG A 241 -20.82 -14.00 -4.03
C ARG A 241 -19.36 -14.15 -4.42
N LYS A 242 -18.48 -13.29 -3.91
CA LYS A 242 -17.04 -13.35 -4.18
C LYS A 242 -16.35 -14.40 -3.29
N LEU A 243 -16.84 -14.56 -2.07
CA LEU A 243 -16.25 -15.39 -1.04
C LEU A 243 -17.36 -15.94 -0.13
N PRO A 244 -17.70 -17.25 -0.17
CA PRO A 244 -18.79 -17.80 0.62
C PRO A 244 -18.38 -17.93 2.10
N VAL A 245 -18.64 -16.89 2.90
CA VAL A 245 -18.12 -16.77 4.27
C VAL A 245 -19.12 -16.26 5.31
N ILE A 246 -20.36 -15.92 4.93
CA ILE A 246 -21.38 -15.43 5.89
C ILE A 246 -21.58 -16.41 7.05
N ASN A 247 -21.53 -17.71 6.80
CA ASN A 247 -21.63 -18.73 7.85
C ASN A 247 -20.47 -18.67 8.86
N ILE A 248 -19.27 -18.32 8.42
CA ILE A 248 -18.09 -18.14 9.27
C ILE A 248 -18.16 -16.79 10.01
N ILE A 249 -18.60 -15.73 9.33
CA ILE A 249 -18.82 -14.41 9.94
C ILE A 249 -19.83 -14.52 11.07
N SER A 250 -20.99 -15.14 10.82
CA SER A 250 -22.06 -15.32 11.81
C SER A 250 -21.54 -16.05 13.05
N ARG A 251 -20.76 -17.13 12.87
CA ARG A 251 -20.17 -17.87 13.98
C ARG A 251 -19.27 -17.00 14.87
N TYR A 252 -18.30 -16.29 14.26
CA TYR A 252 -17.40 -15.44 15.04
C TYR A 252 -18.17 -14.31 15.72
N TYR A 253 -19.12 -13.71 15.01
CA TYR A 253 -19.92 -12.62 15.52
C TYR A 253 -20.75 -13.02 16.74
N ARG A 254 -21.51 -14.12 16.66
CA ARG A 254 -22.26 -14.67 17.81
C ARG A 254 -21.34 -14.93 18.99
N ASN A 255 -20.17 -15.53 18.74
CA ASN A 255 -19.20 -15.77 19.81
C ASN A 255 -18.76 -14.48 20.53
N TYR A 256 -18.52 -13.39 19.78
CA TYR A 256 -18.14 -12.09 20.36
C TYR A 256 -19.28 -11.45 21.13
N VAL A 257 -20.52 -11.54 20.64
CA VAL A 257 -21.69 -11.03 21.36
C VAL A 257 -21.91 -11.81 22.66
N ASP A 258 -21.85 -13.14 22.61
CA ASP A 258 -22.17 -14.01 23.75
C ASP A 258 -21.05 -14.06 24.80
N ASN A 259 -19.78 -14.00 24.38
CA ASN A 259 -18.62 -14.26 25.25
C ASN A 259 -17.58 -13.15 25.29
N GLY A 260 -17.77 -12.07 24.53
CA GLY A 260 -16.72 -11.07 24.30
C GLY A 260 -15.51 -11.62 23.53
N ILE A 261 -14.45 -10.81 23.48
CA ILE A 261 -13.18 -11.22 22.85
C ILE A 261 -12.29 -11.87 23.91
N LYS A 262 -12.18 -13.21 23.85
CA LYS A 262 -11.34 -13.96 24.81
C LYS A 262 -9.86 -13.56 24.70
N PRO A 263 -9.16 -13.30 25.82
CA PRO A 263 -7.75 -12.93 25.81
C PRO A 263 -6.86 -14.06 25.30
N GLY A 264 -5.68 -13.71 24.77
CA GLY A 264 -4.65 -14.68 24.35
C GLY A 264 -4.93 -15.42 23.04
N ASN A 265 -6.04 -15.14 22.35
CA ASN A 265 -6.34 -15.73 21.05
C ASN A 265 -6.06 -14.75 19.89
N ILE A 266 -6.17 -15.25 18.65
CA ILE A 266 -5.94 -14.45 17.43
C ILE A 266 -6.93 -13.27 17.29
N SER A 267 -8.17 -13.40 17.79
CA SER A 267 -9.15 -12.32 17.78
C SER A 267 -8.73 -11.17 18.70
N ALA A 268 -8.19 -11.48 19.88
CA ALA A 268 -7.63 -10.49 20.80
C ALA A 268 -6.42 -9.76 20.19
N MET A 269 -5.52 -10.50 19.53
CA MET A 269 -4.38 -9.90 18.83
C MET A 269 -4.82 -8.96 17.69
N LEU A 270 -5.82 -9.37 16.91
CA LEU A 270 -6.40 -8.52 15.85
C LEU A 270 -7.10 -7.29 16.45
N CYS A 271 -7.81 -7.45 17.56
CA CYS A 271 -8.49 -6.36 18.26
C CYS A 271 -7.49 -5.32 18.77
N ARG A 272 -6.45 -5.76 19.48
CA ARG A 272 -5.34 -4.91 19.96
C ARG A 272 -4.62 -4.23 18.81
N LEU A 273 -4.34 -4.95 17.72
CA LEU A 273 -3.71 -4.36 16.54
C LEU A 273 -4.58 -3.24 15.95
N LEU A 274 -5.87 -3.48 15.75
CA LEU A 274 -6.71 -2.60 14.93
C LEU A 274 -7.40 -1.49 15.72
N TYR A 275 -8.05 -1.83 16.84
CA TYR A 275 -8.98 -0.95 17.54
C TYR A 275 -8.48 -0.48 18.91
N GLU A 276 -7.60 -1.26 19.56
CA GLU A 276 -7.12 -0.99 20.92
C GLU A 276 -5.58 -1.00 21.01
N PRO A 277 -4.85 -0.22 20.19
CA PRO A 277 -3.39 -0.21 20.23
C PRO A 277 -2.88 0.47 21.51
N GLU A 278 -1.95 -0.18 22.20
CA GLU A 278 -1.27 0.41 23.37
C GLU A 278 0.00 1.18 22.93
N PRO A 279 0.48 2.19 23.69
CA PRO A 279 1.68 2.95 23.33
C PRO A 279 2.93 2.08 23.08
N GLN A 280 3.12 1.03 23.88
CA GLN A 280 4.18 0.03 23.73
C GLN A 280 4.07 -0.81 22.45
N ASP A 281 2.89 -0.93 21.85
CA ASP A 281 2.68 -1.70 20.64
C ASP A 281 3.35 -1.05 19.43
N PHE A 282 3.64 0.26 19.46
CA PHE A 282 4.38 0.93 18.40
C PHE A 282 5.78 0.32 18.22
N ILE A 283 6.44 -0.07 19.33
CA ILE A 283 7.77 -0.70 19.32
C ILE A 283 7.69 -2.14 18.81
N HIS A 284 6.59 -2.83 19.08
CA HIS A 284 6.39 -4.25 18.75
C HIS A 284 5.46 -4.50 17.56
N HIS A 285 5.12 -3.46 16.81
CA HIS A 285 4.09 -3.49 15.76
C HIS A 285 4.37 -4.56 14.71
N ASP A 286 5.60 -4.60 14.20
CA ASP A 286 6.03 -5.62 13.23
C ASP A 286 6.00 -7.03 13.81
N THR A 287 6.31 -7.18 15.10
CA THR A 287 6.25 -8.48 15.78
C THR A 287 4.81 -8.99 15.89
N MET A 288 3.86 -8.10 16.19
CA MET A 288 2.44 -8.43 16.27
C MET A 288 1.88 -8.83 14.91
N ILE A 289 2.15 -8.05 13.86
CA ILE A 289 1.74 -8.36 12.48
C ILE A 289 2.32 -9.70 12.04
N ASN A 290 3.60 -9.95 12.29
CA ASN A 290 4.24 -11.21 11.93
C ASN A 290 3.64 -12.40 12.68
N SER A 291 3.25 -12.22 13.94
CA SER A 291 2.59 -13.26 14.74
C SER A 291 1.21 -13.61 14.18
N ILE A 292 0.43 -12.60 13.77
CA ILE A 292 -0.87 -12.79 13.12
C ILE A 292 -0.68 -13.49 11.76
N ALA A 293 0.27 -13.02 10.94
CA ALA A 293 0.57 -13.65 9.65
C ALA A 293 1.04 -15.11 9.82
N ASN A 294 1.86 -15.40 10.84
CA ASN A 294 2.28 -16.76 11.20
C ASN A 294 1.08 -17.66 11.53
N TYR A 295 0.13 -17.16 12.33
CA TYR A 295 -1.07 -17.90 12.69
C TYR A 295 -1.87 -18.32 11.44
N TYR A 296 -2.13 -17.37 10.54
CA TYR A 296 -2.90 -17.67 9.33
C TYR A 296 -2.12 -18.50 8.32
N HIS A 297 -0.81 -18.31 8.18
CA HIS A 297 0.02 -19.16 7.34
C HIS A 297 -0.03 -20.63 7.79
N LYS A 298 0.11 -20.90 9.10
CA LYS A 298 0.00 -22.27 9.64
C LYS A 298 -1.35 -22.92 9.38
N ARG A 299 -2.44 -22.14 9.34
CA ARG A 299 -3.81 -22.66 9.24
C ARG A 299 -4.31 -22.75 7.80
N ALA A 300 -4.01 -21.75 6.99
CA ALA A 300 -4.46 -21.66 5.60
C ALA A 300 -3.47 -22.36 4.67
N ILE A 301 -2.16 -22.18 4.85
CA ILE A 301 -1.16 -22.57 3.85
C ILE A 301 -0.47 -23.88 4.17
N LYS A 302 0.04 -24.07 5.39
CA LYS A 302 0.78 -25.29 5.76
C LYS A 302 0.08 -26.61 5.36
N PRO A 303 -1.27 -26.75 5.45
CA PRO A 303 -1.95 -27.98 5.04
C PRO A 303 -1.90 -28.31 3.54
N ILE A 304 -1.55 -27.34 2.68
CA ILE A 304 -1.47 -27.50 1.22
C ILE A 304 -0.05 -27.26 0.68
N SER A 305 0.91 -27.05 1.58
CA SER A 305 2.31 -26.84 1.21
C SER A 305 3.00 -28.17 0.96
N LEU A 306 3.84 -28.20 -0.06
CA LEU A 306 4.80 -29.28 -0.29
C LEU A 306 5.87 -29.28 0.82
N ASN A 307 6.37 -30.46 1.15
CA ASN A 307 7.41 -30.64 2.16
C ASN A 307 8.80 -30.46 1.54
N ILE A 308 9.23 -29.21 1.39
CA ILE A 308 10.54 -28.85 0.85
C ILE A 308 11.64 -29.21 1.86
N ASN A 309 12.78 -29.70 1.37
CA ASN A 309 13.92 -30.03 2.21
C ASN A 309 14.46 -28.79 2.95
N GLU A 310 14.84 -28.95 4.22
CA GLU A 310 15.37 -27.87 5.06
C GLU A 310 16.62 -27.22 4.44
N GLU A 311 17.52 -27.99 3.83
CA GLU A 311 18.70 -27.44 3.13
C GLU A 311 18.31 -26.56 1.93
N CYS A 312 17.23 -26.92 1.24
CA CYS A 312 16.67 -26.13 0.14
C CYS A 312 16.02 -24.84 0.67
N LEU A 313 15.27 -24.93 1.78
CA LEU A 313 14.70 -23.75 2.45
C LEU A 313 15.79 -22.76 2.93
N GLN A 314 16.89 -23.26 3.47
CA GLN A 314 18.05 -22.45 3.85
C GLN A 314 18.66 -21.74 2.62
N SER A 315 18.78 -22.45 1.49
CA SER A 315 19.29 -21.91 0.23
C SER A 315 18.38 -20.80 -0.33
N ILE A 316 17.06 -20.99 -0.26
CA ILE A 316 16.06 -19.96 -0.61
C ILE A 316 16.19 -18.74 0.31
N SER A 317 16.35 -18.95 1.62
CA SER A 317 16.59 -17.85 2.57
C SER A 317 17.90 -17.12 2.28
N ALA A 318 18.94 -17.83 1.89
CA ALA A 318 20.23 -17.26 1.48
C ALA A 318 20.07 -16.38 0.24
N LEU A 319 19.38 -16.83 -0.81
CA LEU A 319 19.07 -16.01 -2.00
C LEU A 319 18.34 -14.71 -1.62
N LYS A 320 17.34 -14.80 -0.74
CA LYS A 320 16.64 -13.61 -0.22
C LYS A 320 17.61 -12.65 0.48
N ASN A 321 18.49 -13.17 1.32
CA ASN A 321 19.48 -12.38 2.04
C ASN A 321 20.49 -11.70 1.09
N ILE A 322 20.92 -12.40 0.03
CA ILE A 322 21.83 -11.88 -0.98
C ILE A 322 21.27 -10.62 -1.64
N VAL A 323 20.01 -10.67 -2.08
CA VAL A 323 19.37 -9.58 -2.82
C VAL A 323 18.99 -8.41 -1.92
N PHE A 324 18.38 -8.67 -0.75
CA PHE A 324 17.73 -7.59 0.02
C PHE A 324 18.55 -7.07 1.20
N ASN A 325 19.49 -7.84 1.75
CA ASN A 325 20.17 -7.45 2.98
C ASN A 325 21.36 -6.52 2.71
N PHE A 326 21.05 -5.25 2.41
CA PHE A 326 22.05 -4.21 2.13
C PHE A 326 22.87 -3.76 3.37
N ASN A 327 22.53 -4.26 4.56
CA ASN A 327 23.31 -4.01 5.79
C ASN A 327 24.37 -5.10 6.02
N ASN A 328 24.22 -6.27 5.37
CA ASN A 328 25.21 -7.32 5.42
C ASN A 328 26.38 -6.98 4.47
N LYS A 329 27.60 -7.16 4.95
CA LYS A 329 28.83 -6.97 4.17
C LYS A 329 29.60 -8.28 3.96
N THR A 330 29.03 -9.41 4.37
CA THR A 330 29.66 -10.72 4.23
C THR A 330 29.77 -11.07 2.75
N ILE A 331 31.02 -11.28 2.31
CA ILE A 331 31.38 -11.75 0.97
C ILE A 331 30.93 -13.20 0.82
N ILE A 332 30.49 -13.54 -0.38
CA ILE A 332 29.98 -14.85 -0.74
C ILE A 332 30.88 -15.40 -1.83
N SER A 333 31.53 -16.53 -1.54
CA SER A 333 32.42 -17.17 -2.50
C SER A 333 31.65 -17.90 -3.60
N GLU A 334 32.31 -18.13 -4.73
CA GLU A 334 31.79 -18.96 -5.83
C GLU A 334 31.37 -20.37 -5.33
N ALA A 335 32.13 -20.95 -4.40
CA ALA A 335 31.79 -22.24 -3.79
C ALA A 335 30.48 -22.18 -3.01
N GLN A 336 30.20 -21.08 -2.30
CA GLN A 336 28.92 -20.89 -1.58
C GLN A 336 27.76 -20.70 -2.55
N LEU A 337 27.94 -19.95 -3.64
CA LEU A 337 26.93 -19.83 -4.70
C LEU A 337 26.66 -21.19 -5.36
N THR A 338 27.71 -21.97 -5.63
CA THR A 338 27.59 -23.32 -6.19
C THR A 338 26.85 -24.27 -5.25
N ASP A 339 27.13 -24.21 -3.94
CA ASP A 339 26.43 -25.01 -2.93
C ASP A 339 24.93 -24.71 -2.89
N ILE A 340 24.53 -23.43 -2.99
CA ILE A 340 23.12 -23.02 -3.14
C ILE A 340 22.50 -23.70 -4.37
N ALA A 341 23.17 -23.63 -5.53
CA ALA A 341 22.69 -24.23 -6.77
C ALA A 341 22.43 -25.73 -6.64
N VAL A 342 23.39 -26.45 -6.04
CA VAL A 342 23.33 -27.89 -5.84
C VAL A 342 22.18 -28.26 -4.91
N LYS A 343 21.99 -27.53 -3.80
CA LYS A 343 20.90 -27.78 -2.85
C LYS A 343 19.52 -27.53 -3.46
N LEU A 344 19.37 -26.51 -4.30
CA LEU A 344 18.12 -26.24 -5.02
C LEU A 344 17.78 -27.36 -6.01
N LYS A 345 18.76 -27.87 -6.77
CA LYS A 345 18.56 -28.94 -7.76
C LYS A 345 18.28 -30.32 -7.15
N LYS A 346 18.70 -30.55 -5.91
CA LYS A 346 18.52 -31.84 -5.22
C LYS A 346 17.10 -32.06 -4.72
N ASP A 347 16.29 -31.00 -4.59
CA ASP A 347 14.93 -31.13 -4.06
C ASP A 347 14.01 -31.83 -5.09
N PRO A 348 13.17 -32.79 -4.68
CA PRO A 348 12.29 -33.52 -5.60
C PRO A 348 11.18 -32.65 -6.21
N HIS A 349 10.90 -31.47 -5.66
CA HIS A 349 9.82 -30.58 -6.11
C HIS A 349 10.30 -29.52 -7.10
N GLU A 350 11.03 -29.94 -8.14
CA GLU A 350 11.69 -29.06 -9.13
C GLU A 350 10.79 -27.93 -9.66
N GLN A 351 9.52 -28.23 -10.00
CA GLN A 351 8.59 -27.25 -10.57
C GLN A 351 8.37 -26.01 -9.68
N VAL A 352 8.34 -26.21 -8.35
CA VAL A 352 8.09 -25.13 -7.38
C VAL A 352 9.40 -24.43 -6.96
N ILE A 353 10.53 -25.12 -7.12
CA ILE A 353 11.87 -24.61 -6.82
C ILE A 353 12.48 -23.86 -8.01
N GLN A 354 12.09 -24.19 -9.24
CA GLN A 354 12.64 -23.63 -10.48
C GLN A 354 12.71 -22.10 -10.48
N PRO A 355 11.68 -21.34 -10.03
CA PRO A 355 11.77 -19.88 -9.99
C PRO A 355 12.89 -19.34 -9.08
N TYR A 356 13.23 -20.06 -8.00
CA TYR A 356 14.35 -19.71 -7.12
C TYR A 356 15.70 -20.05 -7.77
N PHE A 357 15.75 -21.15 -8.53
CA PHE A 357 16.92 -21.50 -9.31
C PHE A 357 17.20 -20.49 -10.44
N GLU A 358 16.16 -19.96 -11.09
CA GLU A 358 16.32 -18.87 -12.07
C GLU A 358 16.85 -17.57 -11.43
N LEU A 359 16.42 -17.25 -10.20
CA LEU A 359 17.01 -16.12 -9.46
C LEU A 359 18.48 -16.37 -9.13
N TRP A 360 18.85 -17.60 -8.74
CA TRP A 360 20.24 -17.97 -8.53
C TRP A 360 21.08 -17.80 -9.81
N LYS A 361 20.61 -18.27 -10.97
CA LYS A 361 21.32 -18.09 -12.25
C LYS A 361 21.58 -16.61 -12.55
N LEU A 362 20.61 -15.75 -12.28
CA LEU A 362 20.75 -14.31 -12.49
C LEU A 362 21.86 -13.72 -11.61
N ILE A 363 21.92 -14.15 -10.34
CA ILE A 363 22.97 -13.76 -9.40
C ILE A 363 24.34 -14.28 -9.87
N ASP A 364 24.41 -15.54 -10.33
CA ASP A 364 25.62 -16.17 -10.85
C ASP A 364 26.19 -15.48 -12.10
N LEU A 365 25.33 -15.03 -13.03
CA LEU A 365 25.75 -14.21 -14.17
C LEU A 365 26.35 -12.88 -13.72
N ILE A 366 25.71 -12.22 -12.75
CA ILE A 366 26.19 -10.94 -12.22
C ILE A 366 27.52 -11.11 -11.49
N SER A 367 27.73 -12.19 -10.73
CA SER A 367 29.01 -12.43 -10.05
C SER A 367 30.18 -12.56 -11.03
N LYS A 368 29.92 -13.13 -12.22
CA LYS A 368 30.89 -13.35 -13.30
C LYS A 368 31.09 -12.15 -14.23
N GLY A 369 30.41 -11.02 -13.96
CA GLY A 369 30.48 -9.83 -14.81
C GLY A 369 29.60 -9.87 -16.06
N GLU A 370 28.79 -10.90 -16.27
CA GLU A 370 27.91 -11.09 -17.44
C GLU A 370 26.59 -10.28 -17.30
N THR A 371 26.71 -8.98 -16.99
CA THR A 371 25.56 -8.14 -16.62
C THR A 371 24.57 -7.87 -17.75
N GLU A 372 25.02 -7.86 -19.00
CA GLU A 372 24.19 -7.69 -20.19
C GLU A 372 23.28 -8.92 -20.41
N GLU A 373 23.82 -10.13 -20.26
CA GLU A 373 23.02 -11.36 -20.34
C GLU A 373 22.00 -11.42 -19.21
N ALA A 374 22.43 -11.06 -17.99
CA ALA A 374 21.53 -10.93 -16.85
C ALA A 374 20.39 -9.94 -17.13
N TYR A 375 20.69 -8.81 -17.77
CA TYR A 375 19.69 -7.79 -18.11
C TYR A 375 18.67 -8.29 -19.13
N GLU A 376 19.12 -8.94 -20.21
CA GLU A 376 18.20 -9.47 -21.21
C GLU A 376 17.32 -10.59 -20.65
N LYS A 377 17.85 -11.45 -19.77
CA LYS A 377 17.06 -12.47 -19.06
C LYS A 377 15.97 -11.88 -18.18
N VAL A 378 16.30 -10.88 -17.36
CA VAL A 378 15.32 -10.31 -16.41
C VAL A 378 14.27 -9.43 -17.10
N LYS A 379 14.61 -8.84 -18.25
CA LYS A 379 13.72 -7.97 -19.04
C LYS A 379 12.52 -8.71 -19.64
N ILE A 380 12.70 -9.97 -20.02
CA ILE A 380 11.63 -10.81 -20.61
C ILE A 380 10.89 -11.67 -19.57
N PHE A 381 11.26 -11.57 -18.30
CA PHE A 381 10.75 -12.44 -17.25
C PHE A 381 9.28 -12.11 -16.90
N SER A 382 8.42 -13.13 -16.93
CA SER A 382 6.99 -12.99 -16.56
C SER A 382 6.82 -13.02 -15.04
N LEU A 383 6.42 -11.88 -14.47
CA LEU A 383 6.18 -11.76 -13.03
C LEU A 383 4.91 -12.48 -12.57
N ASP A 384 3.94 -12.65 -13.48
CA ASP A 384 2.65 -13.28 -13.17
C ASP A 384 2.79 -14.79 -12.93
N ASP A 385 3.86 -15.40 -13.45
CA ASP A 385 4.17 -16.83 -13.31
C ASP A 385 4.97 -17.14 -12.02
N LEU A 386 5.34 -16.11 -11.25
CA LEU A 386 6.10 -16.30 -10.01
C LEU A 386 5.20 -16.75 -8.85
N PRO A 387 5.69 -17.66 -7.99
CA PRO A 387 4.97 -18.06 -6.79
C PRO A 387 4.85 -16.91 -5.79
N VAL A 388 3.92 -17.07 -4.84
CA VAL A 388 3.77 -16.12 -3.72
C VAL A 388 5.05 -16.07 -2.90
N GLY A 389 5.52 -14.86 -2.61
CA GLY A 389 6.75 -14.62 -1.86
C GLY A 389 7.55 -13.46 -2.45
N TYR A 390 8.85 -13.46 -2.18
CA TYR A 390 9.73 -12.32 -2.46
C TYR A 390 10.28 -12.26 -3.88
N LEU A 391 10.12 -13.31 -4.70
CA LEU A 391 10.79 -13.45 -5.99
C LEU A 391 10.46 -12.29 -6.94
N ALA A 392 9.18 -11.90 -7.03
CA ALA A 392 8.78 -10.78 -7.89
C ALA A 392 9.54 -9.49 -7.53
N SER A 393 9.70 -9.20 -6.24
CA SER A 393 10.51 -8.05 -5.79
C SER A 393 12.00 -8.24 -6.09
N ALA A 394 12.54 -9.45 -5.95
CA ALA A 394 13.96 -9.71 -6.17
C ALA A 394 14.35 -9.49 -7.64
N PHE A 395 13.60 -10.08 -8.57
CA PHE A 395 13.78 -9.86 -10.01
C PHE A 395 13.61 -8.38 -10.38
N LEU A 396 12.61 -7.70 -9.82
CA LEU A 396 12.38 -6.28 -10.10
C LEU A 396 13.47 -5.36 -9.56
N VAL A 397 14.03 -5.64 -8.36
CA VAL A 397 15.17 -4.88 -7.82
C VAL A 397 16.35 -4.96 -8.78
N ILE A 398 16.67 -6.17 -9.27
CA ILE A 398 17.76 -6.39 -10.22
C ILE A 398 17.46 -5.73 -11.57
N HIS A 399 16.25 -5.89 -12.11
CA HIS A 399 15.81 -5.27 -13.35
C HIS A 399 15.89 -3.73 -13.32
N ILE A 400 15.41 -3.10 -12.24
CA ILE A 400 15.49 -1.63 -12.09
C ILE A 400 16.95 -1.19 -12.13
N ALA A 401 17.83 -1.84 -11.36
CA ALA A 401 19.23 -1.46 -11.30
C ALA A 401 19.97 -1.66 -12.64
N LEU A 402 19.81 -2.82 -13.29
CA LEU A 402 20.41 -3.11 -14.59
C LEU A 402 19.87 -2.18 -15.69
N ARG A 403 18.57 -1.86 -15.67
CA ARG A 403 18.02 -0.88 -16.61
C ARG A 403 18.58 0.52 -16.39
N ILE A 404 18.77 0.95 -15.15
CA ILE A 404 19.44 2.23 -14.83
C ILE A 404 20.90 2.21 -15.28
N LYS A 405 21.56 1.05 -15.22
CA LYS A 405 22.94 0.87 -15.71
C LYS A 405 23.03 1.05 -17.21
N PHE A 406 22.24 0.28 -17.98
CA PHE A 406 22.37 0.19 -19.45
C PHE A 406 21.57 1.25 -20.21
N GLU A 407 20.42 1.65 -19.70
CA GLU A 407 19.45 2.51 -20.39
C GLU A 407 19.29 3.89 -19.73
N ARG A 408 20.24 4.34 -18.89
CA ARG A 408 20.10 5.57 -18.07
C ARG A 408 19.51 6.77 -18.81
N LYS A 409 19.94 7.01 -20.04
CA LYS A 409 19.54 8.17 -20.85
C LYS A 409 18.10 8.07 -21.39
N THR A 410 17.55 6.85 -21.50
CA THR A 410 16.21 6.59 -22.05
C THR A 410 15.17 6.33 -20.95
N VAL A 411 15.60 6.15 -19.69
CA VAL A 411 14.70 6.07 -18.52
C VAL A 411 13.96 7.40 -18.36
N LYS A 412 12.68 7.40 -18.73
CA LYS A 412 11.77 8.55 -18.54
C LYS A 412 11.20 8.57 -17.11
N LYS A 413 10.68 9.73 -16.69
CA LYS A 413 9.96 9.88 -15.41
C LYS A 413 8.80 8.89 -15.31
N GLY A 414 8.67 8.21 -14.17
CA GLY A 414 7.56 7.28 -13.90
C GLY A 414 7.67 5.91 -14.58
N VAL A 415 8.74 5.62 -15.32
CA VAL A 415 8.90 4.33 -16.04
C VAL A 415 8.88 3.12 -15.11
N PHE A 416 9.30 3.27 -13.86
CA PHE A 416 9.34 2.19 -12.88
C PHE A 416 8.09 2.07 -12.01
N SER A 417 7.05 2.89 -12.21
CA SER A 417 5.91 2.95 -11.28
C SER A 417 5.16 1.61 -11.13
N SER A 418 5.05 0.81 -12.19
CA SER A 418 4.49 -0.55 -12.10
C SER A 418 5.40 -1.52 -11.32
N SER A 419 6.70 -1.45 -11.56
CA SER A 419 7.71 -2.24 -10.84
C SER A 419 7.74 -1.89 -9.35
N VAL A 420 7.74 -0.60 -9.00
CA VAL A 420 7.68 -0.12 -7.61
C VAL A 420 6.47 -0.69 -6.89
N THR A 421 5.30 -0.63 -7.52
CA THR A 421 4.05 -1.15 -6.94
C THR A 421 4.20 -2.62 -6.56
N THR A 422 4.77 -3.43 -7.47
CA THR A 422 4.98 -4.86 -7.23
C THR A 422 6.05 -5.12 -6.17
N ILE A 423 7.10 -4.29 -6.11
CA ILE A 423 8.13 -4.40 -5.08
C ILE A 423 7.53 -4.21 -3.68
N LEU A 424 6.75 -3.15 -3.49
CA LEU A 424 6.14 -2.81 -2.21
C LEU A 424 5.21 -3.92 -1.67
N GLU A 425 4.53 -4.65 -2.55
CA GLU A 425 3.66 -5.77 -2.18
C GLU A 425 4.41 -7.05 -1.75
N ASN A 426 5.61 -7.28 -2.29
CA ASN A 426 6.26 -8.59 -2.23
C ASN A 426 7.61 -8.58 -1.48
N GLN A 427 8.17 -7.42 -1.14
CA GLN A 427 9.53 -7.30 -0.58
C GLN A 427 9.64 -7.69 0.90
N GLY A 428 8.57 -7.54 1.69
CA GLY A 428 8.57 -7.84 3.12
C GLY A 428 9.35 -6.82 3.97
N ILE A 429 9.87 -7.26 5.13
CA ILE A 429 10.38 -6.43 6.24
C ILE A 429 11.77 -5.81 5.99
N TYR A 430 12.38 -5.98 4.80
CA TYR A 430 13.65 -5.31 4.46
C TYR A 430 13.45 -3.82 4.10
N THR A 431 12.57 -3.14 4.83
CA THR A 431 12.37 -1.71 4.78
C THR A 431 13.26 -1.08 5.85
N ASP A 432 14.30 -0.38 5.41
CA ASP A 432 15.09 0.48 6.30
C ASP A 432 14.14 1.42 7.05
N TYR A 433 14.20 1.42 8.39
CA TYR A 433 13.64 2.51 9.17
C TYR A 433 14.37 3.78 8.72
N ILE A 434 13.64 4.72 8.12
CA ILE A 434 14.17 6.06 7.85
C ILE A 434 13.89 6.84 9.14
N PRO A 435 14.88 7.05 10.02
CA PRO A 435 14.67 7.98 11.10
C PRO A 435 14.32 9.32 10.47
N VAL A 436 13.16 9.84 10.84
CA VAL A 436 12.75 11.21 10.55
C VAL A 436 13.89 12.09 11.07
N SER A 437 14.66 12.70 10.16
CA SER A 437 15.73 13.64 10.50
C SER A 437 15.19 14.68 11.50
N TRP A 438 16.02 15.15 12.42
CA TRP A 438 15.66 16.20 13.37
C TRP A 438 15.19 17.50 12.69
N ALA A 439 15.51 17.67 11.40
CA ALA A 439 15.01 18.75 10.54
C ALA A 439 13.52 18.61 10.14
N TYR A 440 12.89 17.49 10.47
CA TYR A 440 11.52 17.15 10.08
C TYR A 440 10.54 17.08 11.27
N ILE A 441 11.02 17.43 12.46
CA ILE A 441 10.26 17.47 13.70
C ILE A 441 10.24 18.91 14.19
N GLU A 442 9.06 19.50 14.28
CA GLU A 442 8.86 20.75 15.02
C GLU A 442 8.21 20.38 16.37
N THR A 443 8.93 20.68 17.45
CA THR A 443 8.38 20.67 18.81
C THR A 443 7.73 22.02 19.07
N GLN A 444 6.41 22.02 19.28
CA GLN A 444 5.73 23.21 19.75
C GLN A 444 6.09 23.52 21.21
N SER A 445 5.78 24.74 21.65
CA SER A 445 5.99 25.20 23.03
C SER A 445 5.24 24.39 24.09
N ASP A 446 4.26 23.57 23.69
CA ASP A 446 3.51 22.64 24.56
C ASP A 446 4.11 21.23 24.63
N GLY A 447 5.23 20.97 23.92
CA GLY A 447 5.90 19.67 23.87
C GLY A 447 5.31 18.68 22.87
N SER A 448 4.30 19.06 22.09
CA SER A 448 3.78 18.25 20.99
C SER A 448 4.74 18.20 19.80
N VAL A 449 4.87 17.02 19.20
CA VAL A 449 5.76 16.73 18.07
C VAL A 449 4.93 16.73 16.78
N MET A 450 5.03 17.78 15.97
CA MET A 450 4.40 17.80 14.65
C MET A 450 5.37 17.35 13.55
N LYS A 451 4.84 16.66 12.53
CA LYS A 451 5.57 16.48 11.27
C LYS A 451 5.75 17.85 10.63
N SER A 452 6.99 18.28 10.43
CA SER A 452 7.27 19.56 9.76
C SER A 452 6.73 19.52 8.32
N PRO A 453 6.18 20.63 7.79
CA PRO A 453 5.84 20.76 6.37
C PRO A 453 7.03 20.52 5.44
N LEU A 454 8.26 20.52 5.95
CA LEU A 454 9.48 20.15 5.21
C LEU A 454 9.51 18.68 4.75
N LEU A 455 8.71 17.78 5.36
CA LEU A 455 8.61 16.38 4.94
C LEU A 455 7.90 16.20 3.60
N SER A 456 6.84 16.97 3.32
CA SER A 456 6.08 16.81 2.06
C SER A 456 6.95 17.16 0.84
N GLU A 457 7.86 18.11 1.02
CA GLU A 457 8.77 18.55 -0.03
C GLU A 457 10.00 17.61 -0.20
N SER A 458 10.31 16.72 0.75
CA SER A 458 11.47 15.81 0.67
C SER A 458 11.38 14.82 -0.50
N ILE A 459 12.52 14.40 -1.06
CA ILE A 459 12.58 13.29 -2.05
C ILE A 459 12.00 12.00 -1.45
N LEU A 460 12.08 11.86 -0.12
CA LEU A 460 11.66 10.68 0.62
C LEU A 460 10.14 10.59 0.80
N SER A 461 9.39 11.68 0.55
CA SER A 461 7.93 11.64 0.62
C SER A 461 7.32 10.82 -0.51
N ASP A 462 8.02 10.73 -1.66
CA ASP A 462 7.60 9.91 -2.79
C ASP A 462 8.08 8.46 -2.62
N ALA A 463 7.11 7.55 -2.47
CA ALA A 463 7.39 6.13 -2.32
C ALA A 463 8.06 5.49 -3.56
N ASN A 464 7.84 6.02 -4.77
CA ASN A 464 8.55 5.57 -5.96
C ASN A 464 10.02 5.96 -5.88
N ASN A 465 10.33 7.21 -5.54
CA ASN A 465 11.70 7.67 -5.39
C ASN A 465 12.44 6.81 -4.36
N LEU A 466 11.85 6.59 -3.19
CA LEU A 466 12.45 5.79 -2.14
C LEU A 466 12.68 4.34 -2.57
N THR A 467 11.72 3.72 -3.26
CA THR A 467 11.84 2.33 -3.71
C THR A 467 12.91 2.17 -4.79
N ILE A 468 13.00 3.12 -5.73
CA ILE A 468 14.05 3.14 -6.76
C ILE A 468 15.43 3.29 -6.10
N MET A 469 15.58 4.26 -5.19
CA MET A 469 16.81 4.48 -4.43
C MET A 469 17.24 3.24 -3.63
N ARG A 470 16.29 2.57 -2.96
CA ARG A 470 16.53 1.31 -2.24
C ARG A 470 16.96 0.19 -3.18
N SER A 471 16.33 0.08 -4.35
CA SER A 471 16.67 -0.95 -5.34
C SER A 471 18.12 -0.81 -5.83
N VAL A 472 18.55 0.42 -6.12
CA VAL A 472 19.95 0.71 -6.47
C VAL A 472 20.91 0.30 -5.35
N ARG A 473 20.61 0.69 -4.10
CA ARG A 473 21.44 0.33 -2.94
C ARG A 473 21.53 -1.17 -2.71
N MET A 474 20.40 -1.86 -2.78
CA MET A 474 20.30 -3.32 -2.64
C MET A 474 21.15 -4.03 -3.70
N TYR A 475 20.99 -3.62 -4.95
CA TYR A 475 21.77 -4.18 -6.06
C TYR A 475 23.28 -3.92 -5.90
N ASN A 476 23.71 -2.69 -5.61
CA ASN A 476 25.13 -2.38 -5.44
C ASN A 476 25.75 -3.14 -4.24
N ASN A 477 25.00 -3.32 -3.14
CA ASN A 477 25.46 -4.16 -2.04
C ASN A 477 25.52 -5.64 -2.42
N MET A 478 24.53 -6.14 -3.17
CA MET A 478 24.53 -7.50 -3.70
C MET A 478 25.78 -7.74 -4.56
N VAL A 479 26.04 -6.88 -5.55
CA VAL A 479 27.25 -6.93 -6.41
C VAL A 479 28.51 -6.96 -5.55
N ARG A 480 28.62 -6.06 -4.57
CA ARG A 480 29.78 -6.05 -3.66
C ARG A 480 29.96 -7.38 -2.92
N ARG A 481 28.90 -8.12 -2.61
CA ARG A 481 29.00 -9.37 -1.86
C ARG A 481 29.33 -10.58 -2.71
N ILE A 482 28.96 -10.57 -3.99
CA ILE A 482 29.05 -11.75 -4.87
C ILE A 482 30.13 -11.65 -5.95
N SER A 483 30.67 -10.46 -6.20
CA SER A 483 31.58 -10.22 -7.31
C SER A 483 32.96 -10.84 -7.09
N ASP A 484 33.54 -11.37 -8.17
CA ASP A 484 34.92 -11.88 -8.21
C ASP A 484 35.97 -10.78 -7.95
N TRP A 485 35.59 -9.50 -8.13
CA TRP A 485 36.46 -8.36 -7.81
C TRP A 485 36.80 -8.25 -6.32
N ASN A 486 36.07 -8.93 -5.44
CA ASN A 486 36.39 -8.98 -4.01
C ASN A 486 37.77 -9.56 -3.70
N ASP A 487 38.30 -10.40 -4.60
CA ASP A 487 39.65 -10.95 -4.46
C ASP A 487 40.73 -9.95 -4.90
N LEU A 488 40.35 -8.88 -5.62
CA LEU A 488 41.25 -7.88 -6.19
C LEU A 488 41.23 -6.56 -5.39
N GLU A 489 40.05 -5.99 -5.13
CA GLU A 489 39.90 -4.70 -4.45
C GLU A 489 38.59 -4.63 -3.66
N LEU A 490 38.66 -4.63 -2.33
CA LEU A 490 37.47 -4.67 -1.45
C LEU A 490 36.66 -3.37 -1.38
N GLU A 491 37.22 -2.24 -1.81
CA GLU A 491 36.63 -0.89 -1.67
C GLU A 491 36.50 -0.11 -2.99
N GLY A 492 36.67 -0.78 -4.13
CA GLY A 492 36.58 -0.18 -5.46
C GLY A 492 35.15 -0.05 -6.00
N ILE A 493 35.02 0.62 -7.15
CA ILE A 493 33.80 0.63 -7.95
C ILE A 493 33.84 -0.59 -8.88
N TYR A 494 32.97 -1.57 -8.66
CA TYR A 494 32.96 -2.77 -9.51
C TYR A 494 32.26 -2.49 -10.84
N PRO A 495 32.75 -3.02 -11.98
CA PRO A 495 32.15 -2.83 -13.29
C PRO A 495 30.67 -3.19 -13.34
N GLU A 496 30.20 -4.13 -12.53
CA GLU A 496 28.82 -4.62 -12.49
C GLU A 496 27.88 -3.66 -11.73
N SER A 497 28.45 -2.73 -10.95
CA SER A 497 27.70 -1.79 -10.10
C SER A 497 27.00 -0.70 -10.91
N VAL A 498 26.01 -0.06 -10.28
CA VAL A 498 25.38 1.18 -10.74
C VAL A 498 26.08 2.36 -10.05
N TYR A 499 26.84 3.15 -10.81
CA TYR A 499 27.58 4.32 -10.30
C TYR A 499 27.41 5.55 -11.22
N GLY A 500 27.85 6.72 -10.77
CA GLY A 500 27.76 7.99 -11.50
C GLY A 500 26.36 8.60 -11.49
N LEU A 501 25.50 8.19 -10.55
CA LEU A 501 24.14 8.75 -10.44
C LEU A 501 24.16 10.16 -9.81
N LEU A 502 25.22 10.49 -9.07
CA LEU A 502 25.36 11.75 -8.34
C LEU A 502 26.33 12.73 -9.02
N ASP A 503 27.03 12.36 -10.09
CA ASP A 503 28.07 13.17 -10.74
C ASP A 503 27.62 14.58 -11.12
N LYS A 504 26.43 14.68 -11.73
CA LYS A 504 25.85 15.98 -12.12
C LYS A 504 25.61 16.86 -10.90
N PHE A 505 25.09 16.27 -9.82
CA PHE A 505 24.84 16.99 -8.57
C PHE A 505 26.15 17.40 -7.89
N ASP A 506 27.14 16.51 -7.84
CA ASP A 506 28.47 16.79 -7.27
C ASP A 506 29.16 17.93 -8.02
N THR A 507 29.12 17.91 -9.36
CA THR A 507 29.67 18.98 -10.20
C THR A 507 29.02 20.33 -9.91
N ILE A 508 27.69 20.36 -9.76
CA ILE A 508 26.96 21.59 -9.46
C ILE A 508 27.31 22.13 -8.06
N LEU A 509 27.42 21.24 -7.05
CA LEU A 509 27.86 21.64 -5.72
C LEU A 509 29.30 22.16 -5.73
N GLY A 510 30.18 21.59 -6.53
CA GLY A 510 31.54 22.09 -6.71
C GLY A 510 31.59 23.56 -7.16
N LYS A 511 30.69 23.97 -8.06
CA LYS A 511 30.56 25.39 -8.48
C LYS A 511 30.22 26.30 -7.29
N ILE A 512 29.28 25.87 -6.44
CA ILE A 512 28.84 26.64 -5.26
C ILE A 512 29.94 26.69 -4.19
N LEU A 513 30.54 25.54 -3.88
CA LEU A 513 31.62 25.44 -2.90
C LEU A 513 32.83 26.28 -3.29
N ASN A 514 33.19 26.30 -4.57
CA ASN A 514 34.28 27.14 -5.05
C ASN A 514 34.04 28.62 -4.72
N ILE A 515 32.81 29.11 -4.88
CA ILE A 515 32.45 30.49 -4.50
C ILE A 515 32.53 30.68 -2.99
N ILE A 516 31.95 29.76 -2.21
CA ILE A 516 31.97 29.84 -0.74
C ILE A 516 33.41 29.96 -0.24
N PHE A 517 34.34 29.16 -0.77
CA PHE A 517 35.72 29.12 -0.31
C PHE A 517 36.57 30.26 -0.86
N VAL A 518 36.47 30.58 -2.16
CA VAL A 518 37.25 31.65 -2.79
C VAL A 518 36.82 33.02 -2.29
N GLU A 519 35.51 33.26 -2.19
CA GLU A 519 34.94 34.56 -1.77
C GLU A 519 34.69 34.63 -0.26
N LYS A 520 35.04 33.58 0.49
CA LYS A 520 34.92 33.48 1.96
C LYS A 520 33.51 33.82 2.47
N ILE A 521 32.49 33.30 1.79
CA ILE A 521 31.09 33.62 2.08
C ILE A 521 30.67 33.08 3.44
N THR A 522 30.05 33.94 4.26
CA THR A 522 29.55 33.61 5.60
C THR A 522 28.04 33.76 5.75
N SER A 523 27.35 34.29 4.73
CA SER A 523 25.90 34.53 4.72
C SER A 523 25.21 33.91 3.50
N SER A 524 24.05 33.29 3.71
CA SER A 524 23.21 32.75 2.64
C SER A 524 22.70 33.83 1.68
N HIS A 525 22.49 35.06 2.15
CA HIS A 525 22.04 36.18 1.31
C HIS A 525 23.11 36.59 0.32
N ASP A 526 24.36 36.71 0.78
CA ASP A 526 25.50 37.06 -0.08
C ASP A 526 25.74 35.97 -1.12
N LEU A 527 25.65 34.70 -0.69
CA LEU A 527 25.75 33.57 -1.61
C LEU A 527 24.64 33.60 -2.67
N ALA A 528 23.38 33.83 -2.28
CA ALA A 528 22.25 33.92 -3.22
C ALA A 528 22.45 35.07 -4.22
N PHE A 529 22.87 36.24 -3.74
CA PHE A 529 23.16 37.42 -4.58
C PHE A 529 24.24 37.11 -5.61
N ILE A 530 25.34 36.48 -5.21
CA ILE A 530 26.44 36.12 -6.10
C ILE A 530 26.00 35.06 -7.12
N LEU A 531 25.34 33.99 -6.67
CA LEU A 531 24.84 32.91 -7.54
C LEU A 531 23.92 33.47 -8.63
N LYS A 532 23.05 34.43 -8.28
CA LYS A 532 22.15 35.12 -9.21
C LYS A 532 22.89 36.02 -10.19
N ASN A 533 23.73 36.93 -9.68
CA ASN A 533 24.35 37.97 -10.51
C ASN A 533 25.44 37.43 -11.43
N LYS A 534 26.24 36.48 -10.94
CA LYS A 534 27.28 35.83 -11.75
C LYS A 534 26.72 34.70 -12.64
N LYS A 535 25.40 34.44 -12.58
CA LYS A 535 24.70 33.38 -13.35
C LYS A 535 25.42 32.03 -13.25
N VAL A 536 25.85 31.67 -12.04
CA VAL A 536 26.69 30.49 -11.77
C VAL A 536 25.95 29.20 -12.09
N LEU A 537 24.64 29.20 -11.84
CA LEU A 537 23.75 28.05 -12.02
C LEU A 537 22.87 28.30 -13.25
N ALA A 538 22.83 27.33 -14.15
CA ALA A 538 21.92 27.36 -15.29
C ALA A 538 20.48 27.14 -14.83
N ARG A 539 19.51 27.65 -15.60
CA ARG A 539 18.08 27.49 -15.29
C ARG A 539 17.66 26.02 -15.17
N GLY A 540 18.21 25.16 -16.03
CA GLY A 540 17.99 23.71 -15.96
C GLY A 540 18.62 23.05 -14.73
N GLU A 541 19.76 23.56 -14.23
CA GLU A 541 20.37 23.04 -12.98
C GLU A 541 19.53 23.35 -11.75
N LEU A 542 18.79 24.46 -11.78
CA LEU A 542 17.91 24.85 -10.68
C LEU A 542 16.53 24.19 -10.73
N ASN A 543 16.03 23.83 -11.91
CA ASN A 543 14.63 23.43 -12.11
C ASN A 543 14.46 21.97 -12.57
N ASP A 544 15.41 21.43 -13.32
CA ASP A 544 15.30 20.07 -13.83
C ASP A 544 15.71 19.06 -12.77
N SER A 545 15.22 17.82 -12.92
CA SER A 545 15.68 16.74 -12.05
C SER A 545 17.18 16.49 -12.29
N LEU A 546 17.99 16.64 -11.25
CA LEU A 546 19.43 16.38 -11.32
C LEU A 546 19.72 14.88 -11.37
N ILE A 547 18.83 14.09 -10.77
CA ILE A 547 18.89 12.63 -10.76
C ILE A 547 17.74 12.13 -11.63
N GLY A 548 18.05 11.83 -12.90
CA GLY A 548 17.03 11.58 -13.94
C GLY A 548 16.07 10.42 -13.66
N ILE A 549 16.46 9.48 -12.79
CA ILE A 549 15.65 8.34 -12.38
C ILE A 549 14.60 8.68 -11.30
N LEU A 550 14.68 9.87 -10.68
CA LEU A 550 13.80 10.32 -9.61
C LEU A 550 12.86 11.45 -10.09
N ILE A 551 11.68 11.50 -9.47
CA ILE A 551 10.67 12.54 -9.67
C ILE A 551 10.99 13.70 -8.71
N ASN A 552 10.86 14.94 -9.20
CA ASN A 552 11.00 16.16 -8.39
C ASN A 552 12.32 16.25 -7.56
N CYS A 553 13.49 15.98 -8.14
CA CYS A 553 14.81 16.27 -7.53
C CYS A 553 15.51 17.46 -8.21
N PRO A 554 14.98 18.70 -8.12
CA PRO A 554 15.78 19.88 -8.42
C PRO A 554 16.87 20.08 -7.36
N LEU A 555 17.82 20.97 -7.64
CA LEU A 555 18.99 21.21 -6.79
C LEU A 555 18.65 21.45 -5.31
N LEU A 556 17.65 22.28 -5.01
CA LEU A 556 17.25 22.57 -3.63
C LEU A 556 16.83 21.30 -2.87
N THR A 557 15.98 20.47 -3.48
CA THR A 557 15.51 19.21 -2.90
C THR A 557 16.67 18.23 -2.71
N CYS A 558 17.57 18.13 -3.70
CA CYS A 558 18.73 17.24 -3.59
C CYS A 558 19.71 17.73 -2.48
N VAL A 559 19.88 19.05 -2.27
CA VAL A 559 20.66 19.61 -1.15
C VAL A 559 20.00 19.31 0.20
N ARG A 560 18.67 19.43 0.30
CA ARG A 560 17.94 19.09 1.53
C ARG A 560 18.19 17.64 1.94
N ASP A 561 18.13 16.70 1.00
CA ASP A 561 18.20 15.26 1.26
C ASP A 561 19.60 14.64 1.03
N LEU A 562 20.66 15.45 1.09
CA LEU A 562 22.06 15.05 0.85
C LEU A 562 22.46 13.71 1.48
N LYS A 563 22.24 13.55 2.79
CA LYS A 563 22.61 12.33 3.53
C LYS A 563 21.88 11.09 2.99
N SER A 564 20.62 11.24 2.61
CA SER A 564 19.81 10.15 2.08
C SER A 564 20.27 9.76 0.68
N LEU A 565 20.55 10.75 -0.18
CA LEU A 565 21.10 10.51 -1.51
C LEU A 565 22.44 9.77 -1.45
N ILE A 566 23.34 10.19 -0.54
CA ILE A 566 24.61 9.48 -0.29
C ILE A 566 24.34 8.04 0.17
N LYS A 567 23.43 7.86 1.14
CA LYS A 567 23.15 6.54 1.72
C LYS A 567 22.63 5.54 0.68
N TYR A 568 21.82 5.99 -0.27
CA TYR A 568 21.13 5.08 -1.21
C TYR A 568 21.71 5.03 -2.61
N LEU A 569 22.23 6.14 -3.14
CA LEU A 569 22.64 6.22 -4.54
C LEU A 569 24.15 6.22 -4.74
N ARG A 570 24.94 6.50 -3.69
CA ARG A 570 26.39 6.40 -3.78
C ARG A 570 26.81 4.93 -3.88
N CYS A 571 27.51 4.58 -4.93
CA CYS A 571 28.19 3.29 -5.03
C CYS A 571 29.38 3.26 -4.04
N PRO A 572 29.63 2.14 -3.33
CA PRO A 572 30.91 1.97 -2.63
C PRO A 572 32.10 2.31 -3.54
N GLY A 573 33.10 3.00 -3.00
CA GLY A 573 34.27 3.47 -3.77
C GLY A 573 34.05 4.76 -4.59
N GLU A 574 32.81 5.20 -4.80
CA GLU A 574 32.52 6.38 -5.63
C GLU A 574 33.00 7.69 -4.99
N GLU A 575 33.78 8.48 -5.75
CA GLU A 575 34.29 9.78 -5.33
C GLU A 575 33.27 10.92 -5.58
N ILE A 576 32.56 11.32 -4.54
CA ILE A 576 31.62 12.46 -4.57
C ILE A 576 32.06 13.56 -3.59
N LYS A 577 33.24 14.13 -3.86
CA LYS A 577 33.97 15.02 -2.94
C LYS A 577 33.15 16.24 -2.54
N ASN A 578 32.50 16.90 -3.50
CA ASN A 578 31.76 18.13 -3.25
C ASN A 578 30.50 17.85 -2.40
N ILE A 579 29.77 16.79 -2.72
CA ILE A 579 28.62 16.33 -1.93
C ILE A 579 29.04 16.05 -0.48
N ILE A 580 30.13 15.31 -0.27
CA ILE A 580 30.63 14.98 1.07
C ILE A 580 30.98 16.25 1.86
N LEU A 581 31.69 17.20 1.23
CA LEU A 581 32.01 18.49 1.86
C LEU A 581 30.76 19.32 2.20
N SER A 582 29.70 19.20 1.40
CA SER A 582 28.43 19.89 1.63
C SER A 582 27.56 19.26 2.73
N VAL A 583 27.92 18.10 3.30
CA VAL A 583 27.21 17.51 4.45
C VAL A 583 27.49 18.27 5.75
N ASP A 584 28.61 18.99 5.84
CA ASP A 584 28.93 19.82 7.00
C ASP A 584 27.82 20.84 7.28
N LYS A 585 27.42 20.99 8.55
CA LYS A 585 26.25 21.78 8.94
C LYS A 585 26.38 23.24 8.50
N LYS A 586 27.57 23.84 8.56
CA LYS A 586 27.79 25.24 8.19
C LYS A 586 27.63 25.40 6.69
N THR A 587 28.31 24.56 5.91
CA THR A 587 28.25 24.58 4.44
C THR A 587 26.85 24.27 3.92
N TRP A 588 26.18 23.30 4.54
CA TRP A 588 24.80 22.93 4.24
C TRP A 588 23.85 24.10 4.48
N ASN A 589 23.89 24.72 5.67
CA ASN A 589 23.04 25.86 6.01
C ASN A 589 23.21 27.02 5.01
N LEU A 590 24.45 27.34 4.66
CA LEU A 590 24.75 28.40 3.69
C LEU A 590 24.12 28.09 2.33
N THR A 591 24.40 26.90 1.80
CA THR A 591 23.96 26.45 0.47
C THR A 591 22.43 26.33 0.40
N HIS A 592 21.83 25.65 1.37
CA HIS A 592 20.38 25.45 1.44
C HIS A 592 19.65 26.79 1.60
N GLY A 593 20.11 27.66 2.49
CA GLY A 593 19.52 28.99 2.70
C GLY A 593 19.59 29.85 1.43
N ALA A 594 20.72 29.84 0.72
CA ALA A 594 20.87 30.59 -0.51
C ALA A 594 19.94 30.09 -1.63
N LEU A 595 19.82 28.77 -1.78
CA LEU A 595 18.93 28.17 -2.77
C LEU A 595 17.45 28.43 -2.47
N LYS A 596 17.06 28.48 -1.19
CA LYS A 596 15.71 28.83 -0.76
C LYS A 596 15.35 30.28 -1.13
N ILE A 597 16.25 31.22 -0.85
CA ILE A 597 16.08 32.64 -1.26
C ILE A 597 15.88 32.73 -2.79
N LEU A 598 16.71 32.02 -3.57
CA LEU A 598 16.59 32.01 -5.03
C LEU A 598 15.27 31.40 -5.51
N GLU A 599 14.68 30.45 -4.79
CA GLU A 599 13.39 29.85 -5.13
C GLU A 599 12.23 30.80 -4.80
N GLU A 600 12.24 31.41 -3.62
CA GLU A 600 11.21 32.36 -3.17
C GLU A 600 11.11 33.59 -4.09
N GLU A 601 12.26 34.19 -4.44
CA GLU A 601 12.30 35.31 -5.39
C GLU A 601 11.71 34.94 -6.76
N ARG A 602 11.91 33.70 -7.20
CA ARG A 602 11.36 33.19 -8.46
C ARG A 602 9.86 32.98 -8.38
N LYS A 603 9.34 32.42 -7.28
CA LYS A 603 7.88 32.26 -7.06
C LYS A 603 7.19 33.63 -7.09
N ILE A 604 7.79 34.65 -6.48
CA ILE A 604 7.28 36.04 -6.51
C ILE A 604 7.27 36.61 -7.93
N GLN A 605 8.32 36.39 -8.72
CA GLN A 605 8.37 36.84 -10.12
C GLN A 605 7.34 36.12 -11.00
N ALA A 606 7.15 34.80 -10.82
CA ALA A 606 6.16 34.02 -11.56
C ALA A 606 4.72 34.48 -11.27
N GLY A 607 4.39 34.74 -9.99
CA GLY A 607 3.08 35.27 -9.59
C GLY A 607 2.78 36.67 -10.16
N LYS A 608 3.79 37.54 -10.23
CA LYS A 608 3.66 38.87 -10.89
C LYS A 608 3.41 38.76 -12.39
N THR A 609 3.90 37.70 -13.04
CA THR A 609 3.73 37.49 -14.48
C THR A 609 2.34 36.93 -14.84
N GLN A 610 1.70 36.19 -13.92
CA GLN A 610 0.33 35.70 -14.09
C GLN A 610 -0.75 36.74 -13.68
N GLY A 611 -0.47 37.60 -12.71
CA GLY A 611 -1.38 38.70 -12.30
C GLY A 611 -1.46 39.88 -13.29
N GLY A 612 -0.58 39.94 -14.30
CA GLY A 612 -0.56 40.98 -15.34
C GLY A 612 -1.38 40.67 -16.59
N ARG A 613 -2.09 39.53 -16.63
CA ARG A 613 -3.14 39.24 -17.62
C ARG A 613 -4.50 39.31 -16.94
N LYS A 614 -4.95 40.52 -16.65
CA LYS A 614 -6.38 40.85 -16.51
C LYS A 614 -6.74 41.83 -17.60
#